data_AF-A0AAC9LBJ3-F1
#
_entry.id   AF-A0AAC9LBJ3-F1
#
_cell.length_a   1.000
_cell.length_b   1.000
_cell.length_c   1.000
_cell.angle_alpha   90.00
_cell.angle_beta   90.00
_cell.angle_gamma   90.00
#
_symmetry.space_group_name_H-M   'P 1'
#
loop_
_entity.id
_entity.type
_entity.pdbx_description
1 polymer ?
#
loop_
_entity_poly.entity_id
_entity_poly.type
_entity_poly.pdbx_seq_one_letter_code
_entity_poly.pdbx_strand_id
1 'polypeptide(L)'
;MRRLPALAEEEGRPTPRVTVGLSIGLGDVPASMIDVQVRSLTEYGISAEAARRSLVTGHPAEFAKRLGELADAGVSRVIGMPFTEDRMRQTELLAESARLLGD
;
A
#
# COMPACT_ATOMS: atom_id res chain seq x y z
N MET A 1 3.82 12.28 -8.30
CA MET A 1 5.21 12.42 -7.81
C MET A 1 6.15 13.18 -8.75
N ARG A 2 5.88 13.24 -10.07
CA ARG A 2 6.76 13.87 -11.07
C ARG A 2 7.13 15.35 -10.83
N ARG A 3 6.35 16.10 -10.04
CA ARG A 3 6.64 17.51 -9.70
C ARG A 3 7.59 17.71 -8.52
N LEU A 4 7.77 16.69 -7.66
CA LEU A 4 8.58 16.83 -6.44
C LEU A 4 10.06 17.12 -6.71
N PRO A 5 10.73 16.48 -7.70
CA PRO A 5 12.13 16.80 -8.01
C PRO A 5 12.30 18.25 -8.49
N ALA A 6 11.43 18.70 -9.40
CA ALA A 6 11.45 20.07 -9.90
C ALA A 6 11.26 21.11 -8.79
N LEU A 7 10.29 20.90 -7.90
CA LEU A 7 10.09 21.78 -6.74
C LEU A 7 11.28 21.76 -5.77
N ALA A 8 11.92 20.61 -5.58
CA ALA A 8 13.10 20.53 -4.72
C ALA A 8 14.28 21.31 -5.32
N GLU A 9 14.47 21.24 -6.65
CA GLU A 9 15.48 21.99 -7.38
C GLU A 9 15.23 23.51 -7.34
N GLU A 10 13.98 23.95 -7.58
CA GLU A 10 13.56 25.36 -7.46
C GLU A 10 13.89 25.95 -6.09
N GLU A 11 13.72 25.16 -5.03
CA GLU A 11 13.98 25.55 -3.64
C GLU A 11 15.45 25.32 -3.22
N GLY A 12 16.32 24.81 -4.09
CA GLY A 12 17.73 24.52 -3.79
C GLY A 12 17.92 23.40 -2.75
N ARG A 13 16.99 22.44 -2.68
CA ARG A 13 16.95 21.36 -1.69
C ARG A 13 17.15 19.98 -2.33
N PRO A 14 17.66 18.98 -1.57
CA PRO A 14 17.67 17.59 -2.04
C PRO A 14 16.25 17.09 -2.32
N THR A 15 16.09 16.27 -3.37
CA THR A 15 14.80 15.61 -3.66
C THR A 15 14.39 14.71 -2.48
N PRO A 16 13.19 14.88 -1.91
CA PRO A 16 12.76 14.09 -0.77
C PRO A 16 12.46 12.64 -1.18
N ARG A 17 12.80 11.70 -0.29
CA ARG A 17 12.34 10.31 -0.42
C ARG A 17 10.85 10.24 -0.09
N VAL A 18 10.09 9.47 -0.88
CA VAL A 18 8.64 9.33 -0.68
C VAL A 18 8.32 8.00 -0.03
N THR A 19 7.55 8.06 1.04
CA THR A 19 6.98 6.89 1.72
C THR A 19 5.48 6.85 1.50
N VAL A 20 4.95 5.68 1.17
CA VAL A 20 3.50 5.45 1.04
C VAL A 20 3.06 4.43 2.08
N GLY A 21 2.00 4.77 2.82
CA GLY A 21 1.29 3.84 3.71
C GLY A 21 0.12 3.18 2.97
N LEU A 22 -0.02 1.88 3.09
CA LEU A 22 -1.09 1.09 2.46
C LEU A 22 -1.83 0.29 3.53
N SER A 23 -3.17 0.31 3.48
CA SER A 23 -3.98 -0.63 4.28
C SER A 23 -4.07 -1.94 3.52
N ILE A 24 -3.55 -3.03 4.11
CA ILE A 24 -3.34 -4.30 3.40
C ILE A 24 -4.12 -5.45 4.06
N GLY A 25 -4.61 -6.35 3.22
CA GLY A 25 -5.14 -7.64 3.60
C GLY A 25 -4.80 -8.65 2.51
N LEU A 26 -3.64 -9.31 2.65
CA LEU A 26 -3.09 -10.22 1.64
C LEU A 26 -3.61 -11.66 1.84
N GLY A 27 -3.64 -12.40 0.73
CA GLY A 27 -4.19 -13.75 0.66
C GLY A 27 -5.72 -13.77 0.61
N ASP A 28 -6.29 -14.88 1.04
CA ASP A 28 -7.74 -15.12 1.03
C ASP A 28 -8.42 -14.41 2.21
N VAL A 29 -8.58 -13.09 2.10
CA VAL A 29 -9.28 -12.30 3.10
C VAL A 29 -10.79 -12.38 2.88
N PRO A 30 -11.59 -12.76 3.89
CA PRO A 30 -13.04 -12.81 3.77
C PRO A 30 -13.64 -11.45 3.38
N ALA A 31 -14.62 -11.46 2.48
CA ALA A 31 -15.31 -10.23 2.04
C ALA A 31 -15.91 -9.44 3.22
N SER A 32 -16.39 -10.13 4.26
CA SER A 32 -16.89 -9.51 5.48
C SER A 32 -15.84 -8.67 6.21
N MET A 33 -14.58 -9.11 6.21
CA MET A 33 -13.48 -8.35 6.84
C MET A 33 -13.12 -7.12 6.01
N ILE A 34 -13.19 -7.22 4.68
CA ILE A 34 -13.04 -6.08 3.78
C ILE A 34 -14.17 -5.05 4.05
N ASP A 35 -15.41 -5.50 4.21
CA ASP A 35 -16.55 -4.63 4.50
C ASP A 35 -16.43 -3.91 5.85
N VAL A 36 -15.92 -4.60 6.88
CA VAL A 36 -15.61 -3.99 8.18
C VAL A 36 -14.55 -2.91 8.03
N GLN A 37 -13.47 -3.18 7.30
CA GLN A 37 -12.40 -2.20 7.09
C GLN A 37 -12.88 -0.99 6.28
N VAL A 38 -13.67 -1.21 5.23
CA VAL A 38 -14.28 -0.13 4.43
C VAL A 38 -15.14 0.78 5.32
N ARG A 39 -15.97 0.19 6.20
CA ARG A 39 -16.80 0.95 7.14
C ARG A 39 -15.95 1.79 8.08
N SER A 40 -14.88 1.23 8.65
CA SER A 40 -13.96 1.99 9.51
C SER A 40 -13.34 3.17 8.75
N LEU A 41 -12.92 2.99 7.50
CA LEU A 41 -12.40 4.09 6.69
C LEU A 41 -13.43 5.17 6.38
N THR A 42 -14.72 4.81 6.29
CA THR A 42 -15.79 5.81 6.08
C THR A 42 -16.02 6.72 7.28
N GLU A 43 -15.62 6.30 8.49
CA GLU A 43 -15.66 7.15 9.69
C GLU A 43 -14.71 8.36 9.58
N TYR A 44 -13.72 8.27 8.70
CA TYR A 44 -12.80 9.39 8.36
C TYR A 44 -13.34 10.30 7.24
N GLY A 45 -14.61 10.16 6.84
CA GLY A 45 -15.24 10.97 5.79
C GLY A 45 -14.91 10.55 4.36
N ILE A 46 -14.31 9.37 4.18
CA ILE A 46 -14.01 8.79 2.86
C ILE A 46 -15.26 8.05 2.36
N SER A 47 -15.60 8.18 1.07
CA SER A 47 -16.72 7.40 0.51
C SER A 47 -16.41 5.90 0.53
N ALA A 48 -17.43 5.04 0.66
CA ALA A 48 -17.24 3.60 0.69
C ALA A 48 -16.50 3.07 -0.57
N GLU A 49 -16.79 3.65 -1.73
CA GLU A 49 -16.13 3.33 -2.99
C GLU A 49 -14.64 3.71 -2.97
N ALA A 50 -14.31 4.91 -2.49
CA ALA A 50 -12.93 5.36 -2.35
C ALA A 50 -12.16 4.54 -1.31
N ALA A 51 -12.80 4.23 -0.17
CA ALA A 51 -12.25 3.37 0.86
C ALA A 51 -11.93 1.99 0.29
N ARG A 52 -12.88 1.35 -0.41
CA ARG A 52 -12.67 0.03 -1.03
C ARG A 52 -11.55 0.04 -2.06
N ARG A 53 -11.43 1.08 -2.89
CA ARG A 53 -10.29 1.24 -3.82
C ARG A 53 -8.95 1.50 -3.14
N SER A 54 -8.95 2.04 -1.93
CA SER A 54 -7.72 2.34 -1.19
C SER A 54 -7.11 1.12 -0.52
N LEU A 55 -7.91 0.07 -0.30
CA LEU A 55 -7.45 -1.20 0.26
C LEU A 55 -6.64 -1.98 -0.76
N VAL A 56 -5.57 -2.60 -0.28
CA VAL A 56 -4.79 -3.54 -1.07
C VAL A 56 -5.08 -4.95 -0.59
N THR A 57 -5.71 -5.74 -1.45
CA THR A 57 -6.07 -7.13 -1.19
C THR A 57 -5.63 -8.01 -2.33
N GLY A 58 -5.53 -9.31 -2.10
CA GLY A 58 -5.13 -10.29 -3.12
C GLY A 58 -3.85 -11.04 -2.77
N HIS A 59 -3.34 -11.81 -3.72
CA HIS A 59 -2.19 -12.69 -3.49
C HIS A 59 -0.85 -11.93 -3.48
N PRO A 60 0.21 -12.48 -2.83
CA PRO A 60 1.53 -11.86 -2.79
C PRO A 60 2.10 -11.46 -4.17
N ALA A 61 1.86 -12.24 -5.22
CA ALA A 61 2.30 -11.92 -6.57
C ALA A 61 1.65 -10.65 -7.14
N GLU A 62 0.35 -10.45 -6.88
CA GLU A 62 -0.37 -9.25 -7.30
C GLU A 62 0.15 -8.03 -6.54
N PHE A 63 0.44 -8.21 -5.25
CA PHE A 63 1.02 -7.15 -4.43
C PHE A 63 2.45 -6.81 -4.85
N ALA A 64 3.28 -7.80 -5.20
CA ALA A 64 4.62 -7.59 -5.74
C ALA A 64 4.58 -6.72 -7.00
N LYS A 65 3.68 -7.03 -7.95
CA LYS A 65 3.46 -6.18 -9.13
C LYS A 65 3.09 -4.74 -8.74
N ARG A 66 2.19 -4.57 -7.78
CA ARG A 66 1.80 -3.23 -7.28
C ARG A 66 2.96 -2.47 -6.64
N LEU A 67 3.85 -3.16 -5.92
CA LEU A 67 5.07 -2.57 -5.37
C LEU A 67 6.02 -2.10 -6.48
N GLY A 68 6.17 -2.87 -7.56
CA GLY A 68 6.92 -2.46 -8.76
C GLY A 68 6.37 -1.18 -9.38
N GLU A 69 5.05 -1.10 -9.58
CA GLU A 69 4.38 0.12 -10.09
C GLU A 69 4.63 1.35 -9.20
N LEU A 70 4.66 1.16 -7.88
CA LEU A 70 4.97 2.24 -6.94
C LEU A 70 6.44 2.65 -7.01
N ALA A 71 7.36 1.70 -7.14
CA ALA A 71 8.78 1.95 -7.33
C ALA A 71 9.02 2.74 -8.63
N ASP A 72 8.40 2.34 -9.74
CA ASP A 72 8.43 3.05 -11.03
C ASP A 72 7.85 4.47 -10.94
N ALA A 73 6.88 4.68 -10.05
CA ALA A 73 6.34 6.00 -9.74
C ALA A 73 7.26 6.86 -8.84
N GLY A 74 8.39 6.32 -8.38
CA GLY A 74 9.41 6.97 -7.56
C GLY A 74 9.25 6.77 -6.04
N VAL A 75 8.37 5.86 -5.60
CA VAL A 75 8.19 5.57 -4.17
C VAL A 75 9.44 4.88 -3.63
N SER A 76 9.99 5.43 -2.55
CA SER A 76 11.23 4.96 -1.93
C SER A 76 11.02 3.96 -0.80
N ARG A 77 9.82 3.93 -0.22
CA ARG A 77 9.44 3.06 0.89
C ARG A 77 7.93 2.82 0.90
N VAL A 78 7.53 1.59 1.13
CA VAL A 78 6.13 1.22 1.38
C VAL A 78 6.01 0.72 2.82
N ILE A 79 4.96 1.17 3.51
CA ILE A 79 4.58 0.69 4.84
C ILE A 79 3.22 0.00 4.70
N GLY A 80 3.20 -1.32 4.87
CA GLY A 80 1.96 -2.09 4.93
C GLY A 80 1.35 -2.01 6.34
N MET A 81 0.06 -1.70 6.43
CA MET A 81 -0.72 -1.68 7.66
C MET A 81 -1.79 -2.77 7.58
N PRO A 82 -1.52 -3.98 8.09
CA PRO A 82 -2.47 -5.07 8.04
C PRO A 82 -3.72 -4.76 8.86
N PHE A 83 -4.90 -4.96 8.28
CA PHE A 83 -6.19 -4.82 8.98
C PHE A 83 -6.79 -6.15 9.45
N THR A 84 -6.18 -7.28 9.09
CA THR A 84 -6.63 -8.60 9.53
C THR A 84 -6.13 -8.94 10.94
N GLU A 85 -6.80 -9.87 11.61
CA GLU A 85 -6.44 -10.29 12.98
C GLU A 85 -5.09 -11.03 13.03
N ASP A 86 -4.83 -11.93 12.07
CA ASP A 86 -3.57 -12.70 12.01
C ASP A 86 -2.43 -11.87 11.42
N ARG A 87 -1.82 -11.04 12.28
CA ARG A 87 -0.69 -10.17 11.92
C ARG A 87 0.57 -10.94 11.52
N MET A 88 0.78 -12.13 12.09
CA MET A 88 1.95 -12.93 11.77
C MET A 88 1.85 -13.45 10.34
N ARG A 89 0.69 -14.01 9.97
CA ARG A 89 0.45 -14.44 8.60
C ARG A 89 0.59 -13.30 7.59
N GLN A 90 0.07 -12.12 7.90
CA GLN A 90 0.23 -10.95 7.02
C GLN A 90 1.68 -10.52 6.86
N THR A 91 2.50 -10.64 7.91
CA THR A 91 3.93 -10.34 7.85
C THR A 91 4.66 -11.33 6.92
N GLU A 92 4.31 -12.62 6.99
CA GLU A 92 4.85 -13.64 6.07
C GLU A 92 4.49 -13.35 4.61
N LEU A 93 3.23 -13.03 4.33
CA LEU A 93 2.74 -12.73 2.99
C LEU A 93 3.37 -11.45 2.42
N LEU A 94 3.60 -10.45 3.28
CA LEU A 94 4.34 -9.24 2.93
C LEU A 94 5.79 -9.57 2.55
N ALA A 95 6.46 -10.41 3.35
CA ALA A 95 7.82 -10.87 3.06
C ALA A 95 7.90 -11.70 1.76
N GLU A 96 6.90 -12.53 1.49
CA GLU A 96 6.78 -13.26 0.23
C GLU A 96 6.65 -12.31 -0.97
N SER A 97 5.79 -11.29 -0.87
CA SER A 97 5.63 -10.26 -1.90
C SER A 97 6.94 -9.53 -2.18
N ALA A 98 7.72 -9.23 -1.13
CA ALA A 98 9.02 -8.60 -1.27
C ALA A 98 10.07 -9.49 -1.95
N ARG A 99 10.03 -10.81 -1.72
CA ARG A 99 10.89 -11.76 -2.45
C ARG A 99 10.54 -11.80 -3.94
N LEU A 100 9.25 -11.91 -4.25
CA LEU A 100 8.75 -11.94 -5.63
C LEU A 100 9.04 -10.66 -6.44
N LEU A 101 9.23 -9.53 -5.76
CA LEU A 101 9.63 -8.26 -6.40
C LEU A 101 11.13 -8.23 -6.76
N GLY A 102 11.95 -8.96 -5.99
CA GLY A 102 13.40 -9.00 -6.16
C GLY A 102 13.89 -10.07 -7.15
N ASP A 103 12.99 -10.93 -7.61
CA ASP A 103 13.19 -11.88 -8.71
C ASP A 103 12.94 -11.18 -10.07
#